data_AF-A0A382UHM9-F1
#
_entry.id   AF-A0A382UHM9-F1
#
_cell.length_a   1.000
_cell.length_b   1.000
_cell.length_c   1.000
_cell.angle_alpha   90.00
_cell.angle_beta   90.00
_cell.angle_gamma   90.00
#
_symmetry.space_group_name_H-M   'P 1'
#
loop_
_entity.id
_entity.type
_entity.pdbx_description
1 polymer ?
#
loop_
_entity_poly.entity_id
_entity_poly.type
_entity_poly.pdbx_seq_one_letter_code
_entity_poly.pdbx_strand_id
1 'polypeptide(L)'
;MKQMVTTIKSIGIMTAFLFFGCEGMTLQWNDEISHRWADLRAKQGQAGLIQLSSKNTGVTFQNDISRELIAANRALLNGSGVTTGDVDGDGLIDIYFCRTEG
;
A
#
# COMPACT_ATOMS: atom_id res chain seq x y z
N MET A 1 -31.67 22.78 -47.42
CA MET A 1 -30.50 23.46 -46.81
C MET A 1 -30.59 23.62 -45.29
N LYS A 2 -31.76 23.91 -44.69
CA LYS A 2 -31.87 24.08 -43.22
C LYS A 2 -31.61 22.80 -42.41
N GLN A 3 -32.04 21.63 -42.88
CA GLN A 3 -31.83 20.33 -42.20
C GLN A 3 -30.36 19.90 -42.11
N MET A 4 -29.56 20.16 -43.15
CA MET A 4 -28.14 19.76 -43.22
C MET A 4 -27.27 20.54 -42.23
N VAL A 5 -27.63 21.80 -41.94
CA VAL A 5 -26.92 22.65 -40.97
C VAL A 5 -27.24 22.23 -39.53
N THR A 6 -28.45 21.71 -39.27
CA THR A 6 -28.85 21.22 -37.93
C THR A 6 -28.10 19.94 -37.56
N THR A 7 -27.94 18.99 -38.50
CA THR A 7 -27.21 17.74 -38.26
C THR A 7 -25.73 17.95 -37.97
N ILE A 8 -25.09 18.93 -38.64
CA ILE A 8 -23.67 19.27 -38.42
C ILE A 8 -23.46 19.89 -37.02
N LYS A 9 -24.41 20.71 -36.54
CA LYS A 9 -24.36 21.26 -35.17
C LYS A 9 -24.58 20.20 -34.10
N SER A 10 -25.46 19.23 -34.33
CA SER A 10 -25.75 18.14 -33.37
C SER A 10 -24.60 17.15 -33.22
N ILE A 11 -23.84 16.87 -34.29
CA ILE A 11 -22.65 16.00 -34.22
C ILE A 11 -21.52 16.69 -33.45
N GLY A 12 -21.30 18.00 -33.67
CA GLY A 12 -20.27 18.76 -32.94
C GLY A 12 -20.49 18.85 -31.42
N ILE A 13 -21.75 18.81 -30.98
CA ILE A 13 -22.09 18.83 -29.53
C ILE A 13 -21.90 17.45 -28.88
N MET A 14 -22.13 16.35 -29.62
CA MET A 14 -21.99 15.00 -29.07
C MET A 14 -20.52 14.59 -28.84
N THR A 15 -19.58 15.07 -29.67
CA THR A 15 -18.16 14.78 -29.52
C THR A 15 -17.50 15.53 -28.36
N ALA A 16 -18.10 16.64 -27.90
CA ALA A 16 -17.58 17.44 -26.79
C ALA A 16 -17.79 16.80 -25.41
N PHE A 17 -18.69 15.82 -25.28
CA PHE A 17 -18.97 15.15 -24.01
C PHE A 17 -18.09 13.92 -23.72
N LEU A 18 -17.26 13.48 -24.67
CA LEU A 18 -16.39 12.30 -24.53
C LEU A 18 -15.05 12.58 -23.81
N PHE A 19 -14.79 13.83 -23.41
CA PHE A 19 -13.53 14.23 -22.77
C PHE A 19 -13.65 14.61 -21.30
N PHE A 20 -14.74 14.24 -20.61
CA PHE A 20 -14.74 14.21 -19.15
C PHE A 20 -14.01 12.94 -18.67
N GLY A 21 -12.69 12.93 -18.89
CA GLY A 21 -11.81 11.97 -18.25
C GLY A 21 -11.92 12.13 -16.73
N CYS A 22 -12.08 11.01 -16.05
CA CYS A 22 -11.93 10.97 -14.60
C CYS A 22 -10.45 11.21 -14.29
N GLU A 23 -10.07 12.44 -13.93
CA GLU A 23 -8.80 12.67 -13.26
C GLU A 23 -8.89 12.04 -11.87
N GLY A 24 -8.46 10.78 -11.78
CA GLY A 24 -8.14 10.20 -10.48
C GLY A 24 -7.14 11.12 -9.78
N MET A 25 -7.29 11.34 -8.48
CA MET A 25 -6.37 12.17 -7.71
C MET A 25 -4.94 11.62 -7.86
N THR A 26 -4.15 12.23 -8.73
CA THR A 26 -2.75 11.88 -8.91
C THR A 26 -1.96 12.54 -7.77
N LEU A 27 -1.05 11.77 -7.18
CA LEU A 27 -0.11 12.31 -6.20
C LEU A 27 0.66 13.47 -6.86
N GLN A 28 0.69 14.62 -6.19
CA GLN A 28 1.47 15.77 -6.63
C GLN A 28 2.92 15.51 -6.24
N TRP A 29 3.70 15.01 -7.19
CA TRP A 29 5.11 14.68 -6.98
C TRP A 29 5.96 15.95 -7.03
N ASN A 30 6.83 16.10 -6.04
CA ASN A 30 7.91 17.06 -6.00
C ASN A 30 9.19 16.31 -6.38
N ASP A 31 9.82 16.72 -7.48
CA ASP A 31 11.07 16.13 -7.96
C ASP A 31 12.28 16.88 -7.37
N GLU A 32 13.22 16.11 -6.85
CA GLU A 32 14.52 16.56 -6.36
C GLU A 32 15.63 15.91 -7.19
N ILE A 33 16.88 16.35 -7.02
CA ILE A 33 18.02 15.85 -7.81
C ILE A 33 18.19 14.32 -7.70
N SER A 34 17.85 13.72 -6.55
CA SER A 34 18.09 12.30 -6.26
C SER A 34 16.84 11.47 -5.97
N HIS A 35 15.68 12.09 -5.79
CA HIS A 35 14.46 11.41 -5.38
C HIS A 35 13.24 12.22 -5.76
N ARG A 36 12.06 11.63 -5.58
CA ARG A 36 10.78 12.34 -5.66
C ARG A 36 9.92 11.99 -4.47
N TRP A 37 9.13 12.94 -4.01
CA TRP A 37 8.25 12.74 -2.86
C TRP A 37 6.89 13.39 -3.11
N ALA A 38 5.84 12.92 -2.45
CA ALA A 38 4.51 13.51 -2.55
C ALA A 38 3.82 13.41 -1.19
N ASP A 39 3.07 14.45 -0.82
CA ASP A 39 2.24 14.39 0.38
C ASP A 39 1.13 13.37 0.20
N LEU A 40 1.13 12.35 1.06
CA LEU A 40 0.04 11.40 1.14
C LEU A 40 -1.10 12.04 1.96
N ARG A 41 -2.20 12.39 1.30
CA ARG A 41 -3.44 12.71 2.02
C ARG A 41 -4.02 11.42 2.59
N ALA A 42 -3.59 11.05 3.79
CA ALA A 42 -4.20 9.96 4.53
C ALA A 42 -5.70 10.27 4.68
N LYS A 43 -6.57 9.36 4.24
CA LYS A 43 -7.99 9.46 4.55
C LYS A 43 -8.13 9.53 6.06
N GLN A 44 -8.73 10.60 6.58
CA GLN A 44 -9.18 10.57 7.98
C GLN A 44 -10.28 9.52 8.10
N GLY A 45 -10.07 8.52 8.95
CA GLY A 45 -10.94 7.36 9.05
C GLY A 45 -10.36 6.27 9.95
N GLN A 46 -11.16 5.22 10.15
CA GLN A 46 -10.86 4.06 10.98
C GLN A 46 -9.53 3.40 10.55
N ALA A 47 -8.80 2.83 11.51
CA ALA A 47 -7.49 2.23 11.27
C ALA A 47 -7.50 1.32 10.03
N GLY A 48 -6.58 1.55 9.09
CA GLY A 48 -6.49 0.78 7.84
C GLY A 48 -6.02 -0.67 8.02
N LEU A 49 -5.67 -1.03 9.25
CA LEU A 49 -5.27 -2.38 9.65
C LEU A 49 -6.22 -2.88 10.73
N ILE A 50 -6.64 -4.13 10.58
CA ILE A 50 -7.45 -4.84 11.56
C ILE A 50 -6.58 -5.92 12.17
N GLN A 51 -6.55 -5.99 13.50
CA GLN A 51 -5.88 -7.08 14.19
C GLN A 51 -6.65 -8.38 13.97
N LEU A 52 -5.97 -9.39 13.43
CA LEU A 52 -6.49 -10.74 13.34
C LEU A 52 -5.98 -11.56 14.53
N SER A 53 -6.83 -12.43 15.08
CA SER A 53 -6.43 -13.32 16.17
C SER A 53 -5.53 -14.44 15.65
N SER A 54 -4.60 -14.90 16.48
CA SER A 54 -3.78 -16.09 16.19
C SER A 54 -4.63 -17.33 15.94
N LYS A 55 -5.81 -17.43 16.57
CA LYS A 55 -6.79 -18.49 16.30
C LYS A 55 -7.27 -18.49 14.84
N ASN A 56 -7.43 -17.32 14.23
CA ASN A 56 -7.90 -17.19 12.85
C ASN A 56 -6.77 -17.32 11.83
N THR A 57 -5.55 -16.90 12.19
CA THR A 57 -4.41 -16.87 11.25
C THR A 57 -3.46 -18.06 11.39
N GLY A 58 -3.48 -18.77 12.52
CA GLY A 58 -2.49 -19.79 12.87
C GLY A 58 -1.12 -19.21 13.28
N VAL A 59 -0.93 -17.89 13.26
CA VAL A 59 0.35 -17.25 13.58
C VAL A 59 0.48 -17.05 15.09
N THR A 60 1.41 -17.75 15.73
CA THR A 60 1.65 -17.69 17.19
C THR A 60 3.06 -17.24 17.57
N PHE A 61 3.87 -16.78 16.60
CA PHE A 61 5.24 -16.37 16.85
C PHE A 61 5.31 -15.17 17.81
N GLN A 62 6.29 -15.21 18.71
CA GLN A 62 6.65 -14.11 19.61
C GLN A 62 8.18 -13.99 19.68
N ASN A 63 8.69 -12.76 19.56
CA ASN A 63 10.10 -12.47 19.73
C ASN A 63 10.39 -12.22 21.22
N ASP A 64 10.44 -13.29 22.00
CA ASP A 64 10.77 -13.22 23.43
C ASP A 64 12.28 -13.10 23.64
N ILE A 65 12.67 -12.07 24.40
CA ILE A 65 14.08 -11.77 24.71
C ILE A 65 14.24 -11.73 26.24
N SER A 66 15.25 -12.42 26.75
CA SER A 66 15.60 -12.48 28.16
C SER A 66 15.97 -11.11 28.72
N ARG A 67 15.69 -10.90 30.00
CA ARG A 67 15.98 -9.62 30.68
C ARG A 67 17.48 -9.34 30.70
N GLU A 68 18.28 -10.40 30.80
CA GLU A 68 19.73 -10.37 30.80
C GLU A 68 20.26 -9.84 29.46
N LEU A 69 19.74 -10.35 28.33
CA LEU A 69 20.11 -9.87 27.00
C LEU A 69 19.61 -8.46 26.72
N ILE A 70 18.39 -8.12 27.16
CA ILE A 70 17.87 -6.74 27.06
C ILE A 70 18.74 -5.76 27.86
N ALA A 71 19.24 -6.17 29.03
CA ALA A 71 20.11 -5.35 29.85
C ALA A 71 21.50 -5.13 29.20
N ALA A 72 22.03 -6.17 28.54
CA ALA A 72 23.29 -6.10 27.81
C ALA A 72 23.17 -5.29 26.50
N ASN A 73 22.04 -5.39 25.80
CA ASN A 73 21.79 -4.69 24.55
C ASN A 73 20.31 -4.34 24.37
N ARG A 74 19.94 -3.08 24.66
CA ARG A 74 18.56 -2.60 24.51
C ARG A 74 18.09 -2.54 23.06
N ALA A 75 19.00 -2.51 22.08
CA ALA A 75 18.62 -2.47 20.66
C ALA A 75 17.93 -3.77 20.21
N LEU A 76 18.07 -4.86 20.95
CA LEU A 76 17.36 -6.12 20.70
C LEU A 76 15.82 -5.94 20.75
N LEU A 77 15.32 -4.95 21.50
CA LEU A 77 13.89 -4.63 21.56
C LEU A 77 13.33 -4.03 20.27
N ASN A 78 14.18 -3.57 19.35
CA ASN A 78 13.74 -3.15 18.02
C ASN A 78 13.28 -4.36 17.17
N GLY A 79 13.70 -5.57 17.55
CA GLY A 79 13.46 -6.80 16.81
C GLY A 79 14.27 -6.89 15.52
N SER A 80 14.03 -7.98 14.78
CA SER A 80 14.74 -8.31 13.54
C SER A 80 13.83 -8.31 12.29
N GLY A 81 12.57 -7.92 12.45
CA GLY A 81 11.59 -7.82 11.37
C GLY A 81 10.91 -9.14 10.97
N VAL A 82 10.08 -9.04 9.94
CA VAL A 82 9.34 -10.13 9.29
C VAL A 82 9.43 -9.91 7.78
N THR A 83 9.50 -11.00 7.00
CA THR A 83 9.45 -10.93 5.54
C THR A 83 8.48 -11.98 4.99
N THR A 84 8.11 -11.84 3.74
CA THR A 84 7.23 -12.77 3.03
C THR A 84 7.81 -13.13 1.67
N GLY A 85 7.57 -14.35 1.22
CA GLY A 85 7.99 -14.84 -0.09
C GLY A 85 7.63 -16.31 -0.26
N ASP A 86 7.53 -16.80 -1.49
CA ASP A 86 7.37 -18.22 -1.77
C ASP A 86 8.77 -18.87 -1.72
N VAL A 87 9.04 -19.60 -0.64
CA VAL A 87 10.38 -20.15 -0.34
C VAL A 87 10.52 -21.57 -0.87
N ASP A 88 9.45 -22.36 -0.88
CA ASP A 88 9.48 -23.76 -1.31
C ASP A 88 8.94 -24.01 -2.73
N GLY A 89 8.38 -22.98 -3.38
CA GLY A 89 7.94 -23.01 -4.76
C GLY A 89 6.56 -23.62 -4.96
N ASP A 90 5.72 -23.67 -3.92
CA ASP A 90 4.36 -24.20 -4.01
C ASP A 90 3.34 -23.19 -4.54
N GLY A 91 3.77 -21.94 -4.76
CA GLY A 91 2.94 -20.84 -5.24
C GLY A 91 2.11 -20.15 -4.16
N LEU A 92 2.27 -20.53 -2.89
CA LEU A 92 1.75 -19.83 -1.73
C LEU A 92 2.83 -18.90 -1.15
N ILE A 93 2.40 -17.81 -0.52
CA ILE A 93 3.33 -16.88 0.13
C ILE A 93 3.61 -17.35 1.54
N ASP A 94 4.87 -17.66 1.82
CA ASP A 94 5.34 -17.94 3.16
C ASP A 94 5.59 -16.66 3.95
N ILE A 95 5.59 -16.81 5.27
CA ILE A 95 5.92 -15.76 6.23
C ILE A 95 7.12 -16.23 7.05
N TYR A 96 8.20 -15.45 7.05
CA TYR A 96 9.39 -15.71 7.84
C TYR A 96 9.55 -14.69 8.96
N PHE A 97 9.65 -15.21 10.19
CA PHE A 97 9.86 -14.40 11.40
C PHE A 97 11.30 -14.50 11.87
N CYS A 98 11.99 -13.36 11.95
CA CYS A 98 13.34 -13.30 12.49
C CYS A 98 13.30 -13.29 14.03
N ARG A 99 13.85 -14.33 14.66
CA ARG A 99 14.05 -14.35 16.11
C ARG A 99 15.34 -13.63 16.48
N THR A 100 15.27 -12.70 17.42
CA THR A 100 16.41 -11.89 17.87
C THR A 100 17.26 -12.62 18.92
N GLU A 101 16.66 -13.53 19.68
CA GLU A 101 17.34 -14.42 20.63
C GLU A 101 17.08 -15.87 20.25
N GLY A 102 18.05 -16.55 19.64
CA GLY A 102 17.91 -17.94 19.20
C GLY A 102 19.14 -18.45 18.48
#